data_AF-A0A7K4FXC8-F1
#
_entry.id   AF-A0A7K4FXC8-F1
#
_cell.length_a   1.000
_cell.length_b   1.000
_cell.length_c   1.000
_cell.angle_alpha   90.00
_cell.angle_beta   90.00
_cell.angle_gamma   90.00
#
_symmetry.space_group_name_H-M   'P 1'
#
loop_
_entity.id
_entity.type
_entity.pdbx_description
1 polymer ?
#
loop_
_entity_poly.entity_id
_entity_poly.type
_entity_poly.pdbx_seq_one_letter_code
_entity_poly.pdbx_strand_id
1 'polypeptide(L)'
;MEDYTLLFPVGAFLLIESTALYFISTKKVEDVEKNWSNIKDVYMIKVFGYILDFISSMDVEDSLIEVINVKSKEASKAIEERITSSSNSIKDLAKKIDMIEKVQSYISKISSTNKEMKYTIFASMIVMGLSFVGSSLGNIFLGITIGLELVVMYYTIYALISYRDLKKQINRVKNDIKD
;
A
#
# COMPACT_ATOMS: atom_id res chain seq x y z
N MET A 1 -6.23 -50.07 -2.18
CA MET A 1 -5.78 -49.05 -3.14
C MET A 1 -6.87 -47.98 -3.28
N GLU A 2 -7.46 -47.50 -2.17
CA GLU A 2 -8.83 -46.94 -2.20
C GLU A 2 -9.08 -45.61 -1.49
N ASP A 3 -8.11 -44.96 -0.82
CA ASP A 3 -8.39 -43.71 -0.06
C ASP A 3 -7.95 -42.39 -0.73
N TYR A 4 -7.36 -42.44 -1.93
CA TYR A 4 -6.87 -41.21 -2.61
C TYR A 4 -7.93 -40.53 -3.47
N THR A 5 -9.07 -41.18 -3.72
CA THR A 5 -10.03 -40.80 -4.77
C THR A 5 -10.78 -39.50 -4.50
N LEU A 6 -10.93 -39.10 -3.23
CA LEU A 6 -11.65 -37.85 -2.87
C LEU A 6 -10.72 -36.69 -2.49
N LEU A 7 -9.60 -36.95 -1.80
CA LEU A 7 -8.68 -35.88 -1.36
C LEU A 7 -7.87 -35.30 -2.51
N PHE A 8 -7.47 -36.15 -3.46
CA PHE A 8 -6.71 -35.71 -4.62
C PHE A 8 -7.46 -34.69 -5.50
N PRO A 9 -8.70 -34.95 -5.96
CA PRO A 9 -9.44 -33.96 -6.77
C PRO A 9 -9.75 -32.67 -5.99
N VAL A 10 -9.93 -32.75 -4.67
CA VAL A 10 -10.12 -31.56 -3.82
C VAL A 10 -8.85 -30.70 -3.80
N GLY A 11 -7.68 -31.28 -3.53
CA GLY A 11 -6.41 -30.55 -3.57
C GLY A 11 -6.11 -29.98 -4.95
N ALA A 12 -6.35 -30.76 -6.01
CA ALA A 12 -6.18 -30.28 -7.39
C ALA A 12 -7.07 -29.06 -7.71
N PHE A 13 -8.34 -29.12 -7.30
CA PHE A 13 -9.30 -28.04 -7.52
C PHE A 13 -8.88 -26.76 -6.76
N LEU A 14 -8.53 -26.90 -5.48
CA LEU A 14 -8.08 -25.79 -4.64
C LEU A 14 -6.76 -25.18 -5.15
N LEU A 15 -5.84 -25.99 -5.67
CA LEU A 15 -4.63 -25.49 -6.30
C LEU A 15 -4.92 -24.62 -7.52
N ILE A 16 -5.85 -25.05 -8.38
CA ILE A 16 -6.26 -24.29 -9.56
C ILE A 16 -6.92 -22.98 -9.14
N GLU A 17 -7.85 -23.04 -8.18
CA GLU A 17 -8.58 -21.87 -7.69
C GLU A 17 -7.64 -20.86 -7.02
N SER A 18 -6.78 -21.32 -6.11
CA SER A 18 -5.79 -20.47 -5.44
C SER A 18 -4.79 -19.85 -6.42
N THR A 19 -4.37 -20.58 -7.44
CA THR A 19 -3.51 -20.06 -8.52
C THR A 19 -4.23 -18.99 -9.34
N ALA A 20 -5.47 -19.22 -9.74
CA ALA A 20 -6.27 -18.25 -10.49
C ALA A 20 -6.49 -16.95 -9.68
N LEU A 21 -6.82 -17.09 -8.40
CA LEU A 21 -6.99 -15.97 -7.47
C LEU A 21 -5.68 -15.19 -7.29
N TYR A 22 -4.54 -15.88 -7.16
CA TYR A 22 -3.23 -15.26 -7.12
C TYR A 22 -2.93 -14.42 -8.36
N PHE A 23 -3.21 -14.93 -9.56
CA PHE A 23 -3.02 -14.18 -10.81
C PHE A 23 -3.91 -12.93 -10.87
N ILE A 24 -5.17 -13.04 -10.45
CA ILE A 24 -6.11 -11.90 -10.38
C ILE A 24 -5.59 -10.84 -9.41
N SER A 25 -5.15 -11.25 -8.21
CA SER A 25 -4.59 -10.35 -7.20
C SER A 25 -3.33 -9.64 -7.74
N THR A 26 -2.40 -10.42 -8.31
CA THR A 26 -1.12 -9.90 -8.83
C THR A 26 -1.35 -8.86 -9.92
N LYS A 27 -2.22 -9.15 -10.90
CA LYS A 27 -2.52 -8.20 -11.98
C LYS A 27 -3.10 -6.88 -11.46
N LYS A 28 -3.97 -6.93 -10.45
CA LYS A 28 -4.53 -5.72 -9.83
C LYS A 28 -3.45 -4.88 -9.15
N VAL A 29 -2.49 -5.54 -8.49
CA VAL A 29 -1.41 -4.87 -7.75
C VAL A 29 -0.41 -4.25 -8.71
N GLU A 30 -0.01 -4.95 -9.76
CA GLU A 30 0.87 -4.41 -10.80
C GLU A 30 0.27 -3.18 -11.50
N ASP A 31 -1.03 -3.22 -11.80
CA ASP A 31 -1.74 -2.07 -12.37
C ASP A 31 -1.69 -0.85 -11.43
N VAL A 32 -1.89 -1.07 -10.13
CA VAL A 32 -1.80 0.01 -9.15
C VAL A 32 -0.37 0.50 -8.95
N GLU A 33 0.63 -0.38 -8.89
CA GLU A 33 2.04 0.02 -8.80
C GLU A 33 2.45 0.92 -9.97
N LYS A 34 2.10 0.52 -11.20
CA LYS A 34 2.38 1.32 -12.41
C LYS A 34 1.68 2.67 -12.37
N ASN A 35 0.39 2.68 -12.05
CA ASN A 35 -0.40 3.91 -11.99
C ASN A 35 0.06 4.83 -10.86
N TRP A 36 0.48 4.26 -9.72
CA TRP A 36 0.93 5.01 -8.56
C TRP A 36 2.20 5.80 -8.84
N SER A 37 3.17 5.25 -9.60
CA SER A 37 4.39 5.99 -9.94
C SER A 37 4.07 7.34 -10.57
N ASN A 38 3.22 7.36 -11.60
CA ASN A 38 2.83 8.59 -12.28
C ASN A 38 2.07 9.56 -11.36
N ILE A 39 1.16 9.04 -10.54
CA ILE A 39 0.39 9.87 -9.59
C ILE A 39 1.32 10.48 -8.54
N LYS A 40 2.24 9.68 -8.02
CA LYS A 40 3.22 10.09 -7.01
C LYS A 40 4.11 11.19 -7.54
N ASP A 41 4.61 11.07 -8.76
CA ASP A 41 5.52 12.07 -9.34
C ASP A 41 4.82 13.42 -9.50
N VAL A 42 3.59 13.42 -10.06
CA VAL A 42 2.77 14.65 -10.17
C VAL A 42 2.46 15.23 -8.80
N TYR A 43 2.10 14.39 -7.83
CA TYR A 43 1.79 14.83 -6.48
C TYR A 43 3.00 15.42 -5.75
N MET A 44 4.17 14.80 -5.90
CA MET A 44 5.44 15.28 -5.34
C MET A 44 5.80 16.65 -5.88
N ILE A 45 5.63 16.88 -7.20
CA ILE A 45 5.84 18.20 -7.80
C ILE A 45 4.91 19.24 -7.17
N LYS A 46 3.64 18.88 -6.95
CA LYS A 46 2.66 19.78 -6.32
C LYS A 46 3.03 20.09 -4.86
N VAL A 47 3.41 19.08 -4.09
CA VAL A 47 3.91 19.25 -2.71
C VAL A 47 5.17 20.11 -2.68
N PHE A 48 6.08 19.92 -3.64
CA PHE A 48 7.27 20.76 -3.78
C PHE A 48 6.91 22.23 -4.08
N GLY A 49 5.92 22.48 -4.95
CA GLY A 49 5.36 23.81 -5.17
C GLY A 49 4.85 24.45 -3.88
N TYR A 50 4.05 23.73 -3.09
CA TYR A 50 3.60 24.22 -1.79
C TYR A 50 4.73 24.52 -0.80
N ILE A 51 5.82 23.73 -0.84
CA ILE A 51 7.01 24.00 -0.02
C ILE A 51 7.70 25.29 -0.48
N LEU A 52 7.84 25.50 -1.79
CA LEU A 52 8.42 26.74 -2.33
C LEU A 52 7.57 27.95 -1.97
N ASP A 53 6.24 27.88 -2.17
CA ASP A 53 5.32 28.96 -1.80
C ASP A 53 5.39 29.27 -0.30
N PHE A 54 5.49 28.23 0.53
CA PHE A 54 5.68 28.38 1.97
C PHE A 54 6.99 29.10 2.29
N ILE A 55 8.12 28.69 1.70
CA ILE A 55 9.42 29.35 1.91
C ILE A 55 9.41 30.80 1.41
N SER A 56 8.85 31.06 0.22
CA SER A 56 8.71 32.41 -0.32
C SER A 56 7.81 33.30 0.55
N SER A 57 6.79 32.75 1.20
CA SER A 57 5.95 33.49 2.15
C SER A 57 6.68 33.82 3.46
N MET A 58 7.79 33.14 3.76
CA MET A 58 8.65 33.41 4.91
C MET A 58 9.74 34.45 4.63
N ASP A 59 10.02 34.77 3.36
CA ASP A 59 10.93 35.86 2.98
C ASP A 59 10.25 37.20 3.30
N VAL A 60 10.62 37.72 4.47
CA VAL A 60 9.97 38.82 5.17
C VAL A 60 11.04 39.82 5.62
N GLU A 61 12.03 40.10 4.78
CA GLU A 61 12.91 41.24 5.06
C GLU A 61 12.12 42.56 5.05
N ASP A 62 11.16 42.72 4.13
CA ASP A 62 10.42 43.99 4.01
C ASP A 62 9.33 44.21 5.07
N SER A 63 8.73 43.16 5.66
CA SER A 63 7.66 43.33 6.66
C SER A 63 8.07 43.11 8.13
N LEU A 64 9.27 42.58 8.41
CA LEU A 64 9.85 42.64 9.76
C LEU A 64 10.44 44.02 10.07
N ILE A 65 10.97 44.74 9.07
CA ILE A 65 11.52 46.08 9.25
C ILE A 65 10.42 47.07 9.70
N GLU A 66 9.18 46.94 9.21
CA GLU A 66 8.05 47.76 9.67
C GLU A 66 7.57 47.40 11.09
N VAL A 67 7.67 46.14 11.51
CA VAL A 67 7.19 45.66 12.82
C VAL A 67 8.19 45.95 13.94
N ILE A 68 9.50 45.94 13.65
CA ILE A 68 10.56 46.14 14.64
C ILE A 68 10.59 47.59 15.17
N ASN A 69 9.98 48.55 14.46
CA ASN A 69 9.92 49.95 14.92
C ASN A 69 8.71 50.29 15.80
N VAL A 70 7.88 49.30 16.19
CA VAL A 70 6.68 49.52 16.99
C VAL A 70 6.72 48.69 18.28
N LYS A 71 6.98 49.33 19.42
CA LYS A 71 6.81 48.73 20.77
C LYS A 71 5.32 48.58 21.14
N SER A 72 4.49 47.95 20.29
CA SER A 72 3.06 47.80 20.55
C SER A 72 2.59 46.35 20.60
N LYS A 73 1.50 46.14 21.34
CA LYS A 73 0.74 44.90 21.43
C LYS A 73 0.28 44.38 20.05
N GLU A 74 0.19 45.25 19.05
CA GLU A 74 -0.19 44.90 17.67
C GLU A 74 0.93 44.15 16.94
N ALA A 75 2.20 44.55 17.15
CA ALA A 75 3.35 43.82 16.62
C ALA A 75 3.40 42.38 17.14
N SER A 76 3.19 42.19 18.45
CA SER A 76 3.12 40.86 19.07
C SER A 76 1.98 40.02 18.50
N LYS A 77 0.81 40.61 18.30
CA LYS A 77 -0.36 39.92 17.74
C LYS A 77 -0.14 39.52 16.28
N ALA A 78 0.47 40.40 15.47
CA ALA A 78 0.82 40.10 14.08
C ALA A 78 1.86 38.97 13.98
N ILE A 79 2.84 38.93 14.90
CA ILE A 79 3.80 37.84 15.01
C ILE A 79 3.10 36.52 15.41
N GLU A 80 2.20 36.54 16.39
CA GLU A 80 1.41 35.35 16.79
C GLU A 80 0.53 34.82 15.65
N GLU A 81 -0.14 35.69 14.90
CA GLU A 81 -0.95 35.33 13.74
C GLU A 81 -0.09 34.70 12.63
N ARG A 82 1.10 35.24 12.36
CA ARG A 82 2.07 34.66 11.41
C ARG A 82 2.57 33.29 11.87
N ILE A 83 2.98 33.16 13.13
CA ILE A 83 3.43 31.88 13.71
C ILE A 83 2.33 30.82 13.59
N THR A 84 1.07 31.21 13.84
CA THR A 84 -0.08 30.30 13.74
C THR A 84 -0.34 29.89 12.29
N SER A 85 -0.29 30.83 11.35
CA SER A 85 -0.43 30.57 9.91
C SER A 85 0.66 29.62 9.40
N SER A 86 1.92 29.87 9.76
CA SER A 86 3.03 29.00 9.39
C SER A 86 2.92 27.62 10.01
N SER A 87 2.49 27.53 11.29
CA SER A 87 2.24 26.24 11.95
C SER A 87 1.18 25.42 11.22
N ASN A 88 0.10 26.05 10.76
CA ASN A 88 -0.95 25.38 10.00
C ASN A 88 -0.45 24.89 8.63
N SER A 89 0.34 25.71 7.93
CA SER A 89 0.95 25.35 6.64
C SER A 89 1.90 24.16 6.77
N ILE A 90 2.75 24.14 7.80
CA ILE A 90 3.65 23.03 8.10
C ILE A 90 2.85 21.75 8.39
N LYS A 91 1.77 21.84 9.18
CA LYS A 91 0.91 20.69 9.47
C LYS A 91 0.25 20.15 8.21
N ASP A 92 -0.13 21.00 7.28
CA ASP A 92 -0.73 20.58 6.02
C ASP A 92 0.30 19.87 5.12
N LEU A 93 1.50 20.45 4.97
CA LEU A 93 2.61 19.80 4.26
C LEU A 93 2.94 18.43 4.83
N ALA A 94 3.02 18.31 6.16
CA ALA A 94 3.26 17.03 6.83
C ALA A 94 2.18 15.99 6.51
N LYS A 95 0.89 16.40 6.45
CA LYS A 95 -0.21 15.50 6.06
C LYS A 95 -0.08 15.05 4.61
N LYS A 96 0.29 15.94 3.69
CA LYS A 96 0.47 15.61 2.27
C LYS A 96 1.61 14.59 2.08
N ILE A 97 2.73 14.77 2.78
CA ILE A 97 3.85 13.81 2.77
C ILE A 97 3.42 12.45 3.36
N ASP A 98 2.76 12.45 4.51
CA ASP A 98 2.26 11.24 5.18
C ASP A 98 1.29 10.43 4.28
N MET A 99 0.47 11.10 3.45
CA MET A 99 -0.37 10.40 2.46
C MET A 99 0.45 9.58 1.45
N ILE A 100 1.57 10.12 0.95
CA ILE A 100 2.45 9.41 0.01
C ILE A 100 3.04 8.18 0.68
N GLU A 101 3.58 8.34 1.89
CA GLU A 101 4.23 7.26 2.64
C GLU A 101 3.23 6.14 2.96
N LYS A 102 2.01 6.50 3.38
CA LYS A 102 0.94 5.53 3.62
C LYS A 102 0.64 4.72 2.36
N VAL A 103 0.41 5.37 1.22
CA VAL A 103 0.13 4.66 -0.04
C VAL A 103 1.30 3.75 -0.43
N GLN A 104 2.54 4.23 -0.34
CA GLN A 104 3.73 3.43 -0.62
C GLN A 104 3.84 2.22 0.31
N SER A 105 3.55 2.39 1.60
CA SER A 105 3.54 1.30 2.58
C SER A 105 2.50 0.23 2.24
N TYR A 106 1.29 0.63 1.85
CA TYR A 106 0.25 -0.31 1.41
C TYR A 106 0.67 -1.10 0.17
N ILE A 107 1.24 -0.42 -0.84
CA ILE A 107 1.75 -1.07 -2.05
C ILE A 107 2.82 -2.10 -1.69
N SER A 108 3.83 -1.72 -0.90
CA SER A 108 4.91 -2.62 -0.50
C SER A 108 4.39 -3.84 0.27
N LYS A 109 3.42 -3.65 1.17
CA LYS A 109 2.80 -4.76 1.92
C LYS A 109 2.10 -5.75 1.00
N ILE A 110 1.25 -5.27 0.09
CA ILE A 110 0.52 -6.15 -0.82
C ILE A 110 1.49 -6.87 -1.78
N SER A 111 2.53 -6.17 -2.25
CA SER A 111 3.58 -6.74 -3.10
C SER A 111 4.35 -7.86 -2.38
N SER A 112 4.68 -7.67 -1.10
CA SER A 112 5.27 -8.72 -0.25
C SER A 112 4.35 -9.92 -0.10
N THR A 113 3.07 -9.69 0.23
CA THR A 113 2.08 -10.77 0.35
C THR A 113 1.93 -11.54 -0.96
N ASN A 114 1.94 -10.87 -2.12
CA ASN A 114 1.92 -11.54 -3.42
C ASN A 114 3.16 -12.43 -3.64
N LYS A 115 4.35 -11.99 -3.22
CA LYS A 115 5.57 -12.82 -3.30
C LYS A 115 5.46 -14.05 -2.41
N GLU A 116 4.96 -13.90 -1.20
CA GLU A 116 4.73 -15.03 -0.28
C GLU A 116 3.74 -16.05 -0.87
N MET A 117 2.61 -15.57 -1.41
CA MET A 117 1.63 -16.45 -2.07
C MET A 117 2.24 -17.24 -3.23
N LYS A 118 3.10 -16.62 -4.04
CA LYS A 118 3.81 -17.30 -5.13
C LYS A 118 4.62 -18.49 -4.62
N TYR A 119 5.39 -18.30 -3.55
CA TYR A 119 6.20 -19.37 -2.98
C TYR A 119 5.35 -20.47 -2.35
N THR A 120 4.25 -20.11 -1.70
CA THR A 120 3.31 -21.08 -1.12
C THR A 120 2.61 -21.91 -2.20
N ILE A 121 2.20 -21.31 -3.32
CA ILE A 121 1.65 -22.05 -4.47
C ILE A 121 2.69 -23.03 -5.02
N PHE A 122 3.93 -22.59 -5.20
CA PHE A 122 5.01 -23.45 -5.69
C PHE A 122 5.30 -24.61 -4.73
N ALA A 123 5.30 -24.34 -3.41
CA ALA A 123 5.40 -25.38 -2.40
C ALA A 123 4.24 -26.37 -2.48
N SER A 124 3.00 -25.88 -2.65
CA SER A 124 1.81 -26.73 -2.81
C SER A 124 1.94 -27.66 -4.02
N MET A 125 2.41 -27.13 -5.15
CA MET A 125 2.67 -27.94 -6.36
C MET A 125 3.69 -29.05 -6.12
N ILE A 126 4.79 -28.76 -5.42
CA ILE A 126 5.81 -29.77 -5.09
C ILE A 126 5.23 -30.84 -4.17
N VAL A 127 4.56 -30.44 -3.09
CA VAL A 127 3.98 -31.38 -2.11
C VAL A 127 2.90 -32.24 -2.76
N MET A 128 2.07 -31.66 -3.62
CA MET A 128 1.09 -32.40 -4.41
C MET A 128 1.77 -33.42 -5.33
N GLY A 129 2.90 -33.06 -5.95
CA GLY A 129 3.71 -34.01 -6.73
C GLY A 129 4.27 -35.16 -5.88
N LEU A 130 4.73 -34.87 -4.66
CA LEU A 130 5.22 -35.88 -3.71
C LEU A 130 4.12 -36.84 -3.24
N SER A 131 2.85 -36.43 -3.28
CA SER A 131 1.73 -37.31 -2.92
C SER A 131 1.64 -38.57 -3.81
N PHE A 132 2.23 -38.54 -5.00
CA PHE A 132 2.27 -39.67 -5.94
C PHE A 132 3.42 -40.66 -5.69
N VAL A 133 4.41 -40.32 -4.87
CA VAL A 133 5.67 -41.08 -4.75
C VAL A 133 5.58 -42.25 -3.76
N GLY A 134 4.52 -42.34 -2.92
CA GLY A 134 4.35 -43.48 -2.03
C GLY A 134 3.02 -43.53 -1.27
N SER A 135 2.46 -44.73 -1.11
CA SER A 135 1.14 -44.94 -0.54
C SER A 135 1.02 -44.58 0.96
N SER A 136 2.05 -44.83 1.76
CA SER A 136 1.97 -44.58 3.21
C SER A 136 1.95 -43.09 3.59
N LEU A 137 2.60 -42.23 2.81
CA LEU A 137 2.73 -40.79 3.09
C LEU A 137 1.86 -39.90 2.18
N GLY A 138 1.28 -40.46 1.12
CA GLY A 138 0.49 -39.69 0.14
C GLY A 138 -0.64 -38.85 0.77
N ASN A 139 -1.38 -39.40 1.73
CA ASN A 139 -2.46 -38.68 2.41
C ASN A 139 -1.94 -37.53 3.30
N ILE A 140 -0.76 -37.69 3.90
CA ILE A 140 -0.12 -36.62 4.68
C ILE A 140 0.27 -35.48 3.74
N PHE A 141 0.88 -35.79 2.60
CA PHE A 141 1.23 -34.78 1.60
C PHE A 141 -0.02 -34.10 1.01
N LEU A 142 -1.10 -34.83 0.75
CA LEU A 142 -2.38 -34.22 0.35
C LEU A 142 -2.94 -33.29 1.43
N GLY A 143 -2.90 -33.69 2.71
CA GLY A 143 -3.30 -32.83 3.82
C GLY A 143 -2.46 -31.55 3.92
N ILE A 144 -1.13 -31.65 3.73
CA ILE A 144 -0.24 -30.49 3.70
C ILE A 144 -0.55 -29.58 2.51
N THR A 145 -0.79 -30.16 1.32
CA THR A 145 -1.16 -29.46 0.09
C THR A 145 -2.41 -28.59 0.32
N ILE A 146 -3.48 -29.20 0.83
CA ILE A 146 -4.72 -28.50 1.17
C ILE A 146 -4.47 -27.41 2.22
N GLY A 147 -3.65 -27.69 3.23
CA GLY A 147 -3.25 -26.69 4.24
C GLY A 147 -2.55 -25.47 3.64
N LEU A 148 -1.61 -25.68 2.71
CA LEU A 148 -0.93 -24.61 2.00
C LEU A 148 -1.88 -23.81 1.12
N GLU A 149 -2.82 -24.48 0.44
CA GLU A 149 -3.84 -23.82 -0.40
C GLU A 149 -4.80 -22.95 0.41
N LEU A 150 -5.22 -23.40 1.60
CA LEU A 150 -6.01 -22.60 2.53
C LEU A 150 -5.25 -21.32 2.95
N VAL A 151 -3.95 -21.44 3.20
CA VAL A 151 -3.08 -20.29 3.50
C VAL A 151 -3.01 -19.32 2.30
N VAL A 152 -2.87 -19.82 1.07
CA VAL A 152 -2.88 -18.98 -0.14
C VAL A 152 -4.21 -18.25 -0.29
N MET A 153 -5.34 -18.93 -0.09
CA MET A 153 -6.66 -18.30 -0.16
C MET A 153 -6.82 -17.20 0.89
N TYR A 154 -6.39 -17.45 2.14
CA TYR A 154 -6.39 -16.44 3.19
C TYR A 154 -5.61 -15.18 2.78
N TYR A 155 -4.37 -15.35 2.30
CA TYR A 155 -3.55 -14.22 1.87
C TYR A 155 -4.13 -13.51 0.64
N THR A 156 -4.80 -14.24 -0.25
CA THR A 156 -5.44 -13.64 -1.42
C THR A 156 -6.60 -12.74 -1.00
N ILE A 157 -7.45 -13.21 -0.07
CA ILE A 157 -8.54 -12.39 0.48
C ILE A 157 -7.98 -11.15 1.16
N TYR A 158 -6.91 -11.31 1.96
CA TYR A 158 -6.24 -10.18 2.61
C TYR A 158 -5.68 -9.18 1.59
N ALA A 159 -5.06 -9.64 0.51
CA ALA A 159 -4.53 -8.80 -0.56
C ALA A 159 -5.65 -8.03 -1.28
N LEU A 160 -6.80 -8.66 -1.53
CA LEU A 160 -7.96 -8.02 -2.16
C LEU A 160 -8.60 -6.95 -1.27
N ILE A 161 -8.71 -7.20 0.04
CA ILE A 161 -9.18 -6.19 1.02
C ILE A 161 -8.21 -5.01 1.05
N SER A 162 -6.91 -5.30 1.20
CA SER A 162 -5.85 -4.28 1.23
C SER A 162 -5.85 -3.44 -0.06
N TYR A 163 -6.05 -4.07 -1.21
CA TYR A 163 -6.18 -3.39 -2.51
C TYR A 163 -7.35 -2.40 -2.53
N ARG A 164 -8.50 -2.77 -1.97
CA ARG A 164 -9.67 -1.88 -1.91
C ARG A 164 -9.37 -0.62 -1.11
N ASP A 165 -8.68 -0.76 0.02
CA ASP A 165 -8.32 0.38 0.87
C ASP A 165 -7.22 1.23 0.24
N LEU A 166 -6.24 0.61 -0.41
CA LEU A 166 -5.23 1.30 -1.23
C LEU A 166 -5.88 2.15 -2.33
N LYS A 167 -6.89 1.62 -3.05
CA LYS A 167 -7.60 2.37 -4.09
C LYS A 167 -8.30 3.62 -3.54
N LYS A 168 -8.85 3.56 -2.32
CA LYS A 168 -9.43 4.73 -1.65
C LYS A 168 -8.37 5.79 -1.34
N GLN A 169 -7.20 5.37 -0.83
CA GLN A 169 -6.10 6.28 -0.54
C GLN A 169 -5.58 6.96 -1.82
N ILE A 170 -5.38 6.20 -2.89
CA ILE A 170 -4.97 6.74 -4.19
C ILE A 170 -5.99 7.74 -4.73
N ASN A 171 -7.29 7.47 -4.60
CA ASN A 171 -8.32 8.41 -5.02
C ASN A 171 -8.29 9.72 -4.22
N ARG A 172 -7.96 9.67 -2.92
CA ARG A 172 -7.78 10.89 -2.12
C ARG A 172 -6.62 11.73 -2.64
N VAL A 173 -5.48 11.10 -2.92
CA VAL A 173 -4.31 11.78 -3.51
C VAL A 173 -4.68 12.39 -4.87
N LYS A 174 -5.39 11.65 -5.72
CA LYS A 174 -5.84 12.17 -7.03
C LYS A 174 -6.76 13.38 -6.92
N ASN A 175 -7.65 13.42 -5.92
CA ASN A 175 -8.52 14.57 -5.71
C ASN A 175 -7.71 15.78 -5.21
N ASP A 176 -6.78 15.57 -4.27
CA ASP A 176 -5.88 16.62 -3.79
C ASP A 176 -4.95 17.15 -4.89
N ILE A 177 -4.67 16.39 -5.95
CA ILE A 177 -3.98 16.90 -7.16
C ILE A 177 -4.87 17.89 -7.94
N LYS A 178 -6.18 17.63 -8.04
CA LYS A 178 -7.11 18.42 -8.85
C LYS A 178 -7.52 19.74 -8.21
N ASP A 179 -7.56 19.79 -6.88
CA ASP A 179 -7.94 20.97 -6.09
C ASP A 179 -6.81 22.00 -6.01
#